data_AF-A0A942PLQ9-F1
#
_entry.id   AF-A0A942PLQ9-F1
#
_cell.length_a   1.000
_cell.length_b   1.000
_cell.length_c   1.000
_cell.angle_alpha   90.00
_cell.angle_beta   90.00
_cell.angle_gamma   90.00
#
_symmetry.space_group_name_H-M   'P 1'
#
loop_
_entity.id
_entity.type
_entity.pdbx_description
1 polymer ?
#
loop_
_entity_poly.entity_id
_entity_poly.type
_entity_poly.pdbx_seq_one_letter_code
_entity_poly.pdbx_strand_id
1 'polypeptide(L)'
;MLDVRKKEFRVVEKGGQFIIKPPHHLYEEVPQNEDLTMRLAKIIGIETPLHGMIYNIDGSLSYFIKRFDRSRNQKIGVEDFSQLLGHSRETKYESSMEKVVSVIEKHCTFPMVEKLKLFKLVIFNFITRNEDMHLKNFTLISRENKVEMSPAYDLLNTTIIIQAEEEIALPIRG
;
A
#
# COMPACT_ATOMS: atom_id res chain seq x y z
N MET A 1 -0.93 -5.74 18.60
CA MET A 1 -2.25 -5.42 19.16
C MET A 1 -2.16 -4.12 19.92
N LEU A 2 -3.09 -3.19 19.72
CA LEU A 2 -3.16 -1.94 20.49
C LEU A 2 -3.85 -2.22 21.83
N ASP A 3 -3.16 -1.99 22.94
CA ASP A 3 -3.76 -1.96 24.29
C ASP A 3 -4.02 -0.50 24.66
N VAL A 4 -5.26 -0.05 24.49
CA VAL A 4 -5.66 1.35 24.74
C VAL A 4 -5.52 1.71 26.22
N ARG A 5 -5.70 0.76 27.14
CA ARG A 5 -5.59 1.02 28.59
C ARG A 5 -4.15 1.27 28.99
N LYS A 6 -3.22 0.48 28.43
CA LYS A 6 -1.78 0.64 28.68
C LYS A 6 -1.09 1.60 27.71
N LYS A 7 -1.82 2.13 26.71
CA LYS A 7 -1.32 3.04 25.67
C LYS A 7 -0.10 2.47 24.93
N GLU A 8 -0.10 1.16 24.66
CA GLU A 8 1.04 0.46 24.06
C GLU A 8 0.61 -0.42 22.89
N PHE A 9 1.55 -0.67 21.98
CA PHE A 9 1.42 -1.73 20.98
C PHE A 9 2.19 -2.97 21.45
N ARG A 10 1.52 -4.13 21.46
CA ARG A 10 2.15 -5.42 21.71
C ARG A 10 2.38 -6.19 20.42
N VAL A 11 3.56 -6.77 20.28
CA VAL A 11 3.82 -7.75 19.22
C VAL A 11 2.96 -8.98 19.48
N VAL A 12 2.32 -9.50 18.43
CA VAL A 12 1.46 -10.68 18.51
C VAL A 12 1.75 -11.59 17.31
N GLU A 13 1.78 -12.89 17.54
CA GLU A 13 1.99 -13.87 16.46
C GLU A 13 0.77 -13.98 15.52
N LYS A 14 -0.45 -13.82 16.08
CA LYS A 14 -1.72 -13.95 15.34
C LYS A 14 -2.67 -12.82 15.71
N GLY A 15 -3.54 -12.46 14.76
CA GLY A 15 -4.59 -11.47 15.00
C GLY A 15 -4.11 -10.02 15.13
N GLY A 16 -2.88 -9.71 14.69
CA GLY A 16 -2.40 -8.33 14.62
C GLY A 16 -3.32 -7.47 13.76
N GLN A 17 -3.77 -6.33 14.31
CA GLN A 17 -4.66 -5.36 13.65
C GLN A 17 -3.91 -4.16 13.05
N PHE A 18 -2.62 -4.03 13.38
CA PHE A 18 -1.77 -2.93 12.95
C PHE A 18 -0.41 -3.51 12.52
N ILE A 19 0.22 -2.84 11.57
CA ILE A 19 1.62 -3.03 11.19
C ILE A 19 2.36 -1.79 11.68
N ILE A 20 3.54 -1.99 12.27
CA ILE A 20 4.43 -0.93 12.72
C ILE A 20 5.71 -1.03 11.89
N LYS A 21 6.13 0.09 11.32
CA LYS A 21 7.35 0.24 10.54
C LYS A 21 8.31 1.15 11.33
N PRO A 22 9.28 0.57 12.05
CA PRO A 22 10.30 1.34 12.75
C PRO A 22 11.26 2.02 11.75
N PRO A 23 12.02 3.04 12.19
CA PRO A 23 13.00 3.69 11.34
C PRO A 23 14.10 2.70 10.94
N HIS A 24 14.62 2.86 9.72
CA HIS A 24 15.75 2.08 9.24
C HIS A 24 17.05 2.83 9.54
N HIS A 25 18.11 2.12 9.96
CA HIS A 25 19.39 2.72 10.34
C HIS A 25 20.08 3.50 9.21
N LEU A 26 19.84 3.13 7.95
CA LEU A 26 20.37 3.86 6.79
C LEU A 26 19.52 5.08 6.39
N TYR A 27 18.24 5.08 6.76
CA TYR A 27 17.25 6.05 6.31
C TYR A 27 16.23 6.27 7.43
N GLU A 28 16.58 7.13 8.38
CA GLU A 28 15.82 7.32 9.62
C GLU A 28 14.46 7.99 9.37
N GLU A 29 14.34 8.78 8.30
CA GLU A 29 13.17 9.56 7.95
C GLU A 29 12.13 8.81 7.09
N VAL A 30 12.37 7.53 6.77
CA VAL A 30 11.42 6.70 5.99
C VAL A 30 10.01 6.69 6.59
N PRO A 31 9.84 6.51 7.92
CA PRO A 31 8.51 6.57 8.53
C PRO A 31 7.78 7.89 8.27
N GLN A 32 8.49 9.02 8.36
CA GLN A 32 7.95 10.37 8.12
C GLN A 32 7.60 10.58 6.65
N ASN A 33 8.45 10.08 5.74
CA ASN A 33 8.20 10.12 4.30
C ASN A 33 6.92 9.34 3.93
N GLU A 34 6.76 8.14 4.49
CA GLU A 34 5.55 7.34 4.27
C GLU A 34 4.30 8.03 4.84
N ASP A 35 4.34 8.56 6.08
CA ASP A 35 3.21 9.30 6.66
C ASP A 35 2.83 10.52 5.83
N LEU A 36 3.81 11.30 5.38
CA LEU A 36 3.58 12.47 4.53
C LEU A 36 2.91 12.06 3.22
N THR A 37 3.46 11.07 2.53
CA THR A 37 2.95 10.62 1.22
C THR A 37 1.54 10.04 1.35
N MET A 38 1.29 9.23 2.37
CA MET A 38 -0.03 8.66 2.66
C MET A 38 -1.07 9.72 3.03
N ARG A 39 -0.70 10.78 3.75
CA ARG A 39 -1.58 11.93 4.01
C ARG A 39 -1.91 12.71 2.74
N LEU A 40 -0.92 12.94 1.87
CA LEU A 40 -1.14 13.60 0.58
C LEU A 40 -2.13 12.80 -0.27
N ALA A 41 -1.96 11.48 -0.35
CA ALA A 41 -2.89 10.59 -1.06
C ALA A 41 -4.33 10.75 -0.53
N LYS A 42 -4.50 10.77 0.80
CA LYS A 42 -5.81 10.96 1.44
C LYS A 42 -6.43 12.32 1.11
N ILE A 43 -5.65 13.40 1.10
CA ILE A 43 -6.13 14.76 0.80
C ILE A 43 -6.72 14.84 -0.62
N ILE A 44 -6.12 14.15 -1.59
CA ILE A 44 -6.59 14.14 -2.98
C ILE A 44 -7.69 13.08 -3.25
N GLY A 45 -8.17 12.42 -2.20
CA GLY A 45 -9.28 11.46 -2.29
C GLY A 45 -8.88 10.06 -2.74
N ILE A 46 -7.61 9.65 -2.58
CA ILE A 46 -7.21 8.24 -2.64
C ILE A 46 -7.60 7.59 -1.32
N GLU A 47 -8.28 6.44 -1.39
CA GLU A 47 -8.63 5.68 -0.19
C GLU A 47 -7.35 5.12 0.47
N THR A 48 -7.13 5.48 1.73
CA THR A 48 -6.00 4.99 2.53
C THR A 48 -6.51 4.40 3.84
N PRO A 49 -5.90 3.34 4.38
CA PRO A 49 -6.20 2.87 5.72
C PRO A 49 -5.83 3.90 6.79
N LEU A 50 -6.34 3.71 8.02
CA LEU A 50 -5.90 4.51 9.16
C LEU A 50 -4.40 4.33 9.37
N HIS A 51 -3.65 5.42 9.35
CA HIS A 51 -2.21 5.44 9.53
C HIS A 51 -1.79 6.66 10.35
N GLY A 52 -0.52 6.69 10.76
CA GLY A 52 0.06 7.82 11.46
C GLY A 52 1.45 7.52 12.02
N MET A 53 1.92 8.45 12.84
CA MET A 53 3.20 8.36 13.52
C MET A 53 3.02 8.14 15.02
N ILE A 54 3.93 7.40 15.62
CA ILE A 54 4.03 7.18 17.06
C ILE A 54 5.48 7.32 17.53
N TYR A 55 5.65 7.85 18.74
CA TYR A 55 6.95 7.84 19.41
C TYR A 55 7.23 6.48 20.03
N ASN A 56 8.44 5.98 19.82
CA ASN A 56 9.00 4.85 20.54
C ASN A 56 9.53 5.31 21.91
N ILE A 57 9.86 4.36 22.79
CA ILE A 57 10.35 4.64 24.15
C ILE A 57 11.66 5.43 24.13
N ASP A 58 12.51 5.20 23.12
CA ASP A 58 13.79 5.88 22.92
C ASP A 58 13.65 7.27 22.25
N GLY A 59 12.43 7.72 21.98
CA GLY A 59 12.14 9.00 21.32
C GLY A 59 12.19 8.96 19.79
N SER A 60 12.58 7.85 19.18
CA SER A 60 12.50 7.68 17.73
C SER A 60 11.05 7.59 17.24
N LEU A 61 10.82 7.84 15.95
CA LEU A 61 9.50 7.83 15.34
C LEU A 61 9.27 6.57 14.51
N SER A 62 8.16 5.88 14.77
CA SER A 62 7.68 4.74 13.96
C SER A 62 6.41 5.12 13.23
N TYR A 63 6.24 4.59 12.02
CA TYR A 63 5.00 4.67 11.27
C TYR A 63 4.10 3.48 11.64
N PHE A 64 2.79 3.71 11.75
CA PHE A 64 1.81 2.64 11.92
C PHE A 64 0.73 2.72 10.85
N ILE A 65 0.22 1.54 10.50
CA ILE A 65 -0.89 1.39 9.56
C ILE A 65 -1.85 0.31 10.06
N LYS A 66 -3.14 0.62 10.06
CA LYS A 66 -4.19 -0.33 10.40
C LYS A 66 -4.41 -1.27 9.24
N ARG A 67 -4.40 -2.56 9.53
CA ARG A 67 -4.64 -3.62 8.55
C ARG A 67 -6.07 -3.55 8.04
N PHE A 68 -6.22 -3.41 6.72
CA PHE A 68 -7.51 -3.37 6.03
C PHE A 68 -8.01 -4.77 5.64
N ASP A 69 -7.15 -5.80 5.72
CA ASP A 69 -7.49 -7.22 5.55
C ASP A 69 -8.10 -7.85 6.83
N ARG A 70 -8.42 -7.02 7.83
CA ARG A 70 -8.97 -7.44 9.13
C ARG A 70 -10.19 -6.60 9.47
N SER A 71 -11.33 -7.26 9.72
CA SER A 71 -12.53 -6.62 10.27
C SER A 71 -13.15 -7.49 11.35
N ARG A 72 -13.43 -6.92 12.54
CA ARG A 72 -14.04 -7.62 13.68
C ARG A 72 -13.40 -8.99 13.98
N ASN A 73 -12.06 -9.07 13.93
CA ASN A 73 -11.24 -10.29 14.07
C ASN A 73 -11.42 -11.36 12.98
N GLN A 74 -12.16 -11.08 11.92
CA GLN A 74 -12.23 -11.91 10.73
C GLN A 74 -11.21 -11.47 9.69
N LYS A 75 -10.65 -12.45 8.97
CA LYS A 75 -9.77 -12.20 7.82
C LYS A 75 -10.65 -11.88 6.62
N ILE A 76 -10.39 -10.76 5.97
CA ILE A 76 -10.99 -10.42 4.69
C ILE A 76 -10.11 -11.02 3.58
N GLY A 77 -10.72 -11.58 2.55
CA GLY A 77 -10.00 -12.05 1.36
C GLY A 77 -9.30 -10.86 0.69
N VAL A 78 -7.97 -10.92 0.65
CA VAL A 78 -7.12 -9.97 -0.06
C VAL A 78 -6.17 -10.79 -0.93
N GLU A 79 -6.13 -10.46 -2.22
CA GLU A 79 -5.31 -11.12 -3.22
C GLU A 79 -4.45 -10.05 -3.92
N ASP A 80 -3.15 -10.29 -3.98
CA ASP A 80 -2.25 -9.40 -4.70
C ASP A 80 -2.27 -9.71 -6.22
N PHE A 81 -1.95 -8.70 -7.03
CA PHE A 81 -2.04 -8.84 -8.47
C PHE A 81 -1.01 -9.83 -9.03
N SER A 82 0.12 -10.04 -8.33
CA SER A 82 1.13 -11.03 -8.71
C SER A 82 0.59 -12.45 -8.61
N GLN A 83 -0.21 -12.75 -7.59
CA GLN A 83 -0.89 -14.03 -7.42
C GLN A 83 -1.96 -14.23 -8.50
N LEU A 84 -2.76 -13.20 -8.78
CA LEU A 84 -3.84 -13.25 -9.78
C LEU A 84 -3.33 -13.44 -11.21
N LEU A 85 -2.15 -12.90 -11.52
CA LEU A 85 -1.49 -13.04 -12.82
C LEU A 85 -0.67 -14.33 -12.95
N GLY A 86 -0.56 -15.14 -11.90
CA GLY A 86 0.18 -16.41 -11.94
C GLY A 86 1.70 -16.26 -12.11
N HIS A 87 2.26 -15.11 -11.76
CA HIS A 87 3.68 -14.82 -12.00
C HIS A 87 4.61 -15.68 -11.13
N SER A 88 5.54 -16.40 -11.79
CA SER A 88 6.72 -17.02 -11.17
C SER A 88 7.79 -15.96 -10.86
N ARG A 89 8.79 -16.27 -10.02
CA ARG A 89 9.90 -15.35 -9.65
C ARG A 89 10.62 -14.72 -10.86
N GLU A 90 10.52 -15.33 -12.03
CA GLU A 90 11.20 -14.93 -13.27
C GLU A 90 10.44 -13.87 -14.08
N THR A 91 9.11 -13.75 -13.93
CA THR A 91 8.29 -12.79 -14.70
C THR A 91 7.93 -11.53 -13.90
N LYS A 92 8.53 -11.34 -12.72
CA LYS A 92 8.34 -10.18 -11.84
C LYS A 92 8.63 -8.85 -12.56
N TYR A 93 9.53 -8.85 -13.54
CA TYR A 93 9.94 -7.66 -14.30
C TYR A 93 9.13 -7.44 -15.58
N GLU A 94 8.26 -8.37 -15.99
CA GLU A 94 7.37 -8.23 -17.16
C GLU A 94 5.98 -7.73 -16.73
N SER A 95 5.94 -6.74 -15.86
CA SER A 95 4.70 -6.22 -15.32
C SER A 95 4.39 -4.88 -16.00
N SER A 96 3.20 -4.73 -16.57
CA SER A 96 2.78 -3.48 -17.22
C SER A 96 1.46 -3.00 -16.65
N MET A 97 1.16 -1.71 -16.82
CA MET A 97 -0.13 -1.16 -16.39
C MET A 97 -1.31 -1.83 -17.12
N GLU A 98 -1.12 -2.30 -18.34
CA GLU A 98 -2.11 -3.07 -19.10
C GLU A 98 -2.46 -4.39 -18.40
N LYS A 99 -1.49 -5.06 -17.76
CA LYS A 99 -1.75 -6.26 -16.94
C LYS A 99 -2.51 -5.93 -15.65
N VAL A 100 -2.25 -4.78 -15.04
CA VAL A 100 -3.03 -4.31 -13.88
C VAL A 100 -4.49 -4.06 -14.28
N VAL A 101 -4.70 -3.39 -15.41
CA VAL A 101 -6.04 -3.13 -15.95
C VAL A 101 -6.79 -4.42 -16.27
N SER A 102 -6.13 -5.42 -16.86
CA SER A 102 -6.80 -6.70 -17.19
C SER A 102 -7.25 -7.49 -15.96
N VAL A 103 -6.49 -7.42 -14.86
CA VAL A 103 -6.91 -7.99 -13.56
C VAL A 103 -8.17 -7.30 -13.05
N ILE A 104 -8.22 -5.97 -13.11
CA ILE A 104 -9.40 -5.20 -12.70
C ILE A 104 -10.63 -5.58 -13.55
N GLU A 105 -10.46 -5.70 -14.88
CA GLU A 105 -11.56 -6.06 -15.77
C GLU A 105 -12.10 -7.47 -15.53
N LYS A 106 -11.22 -8.41 -15.18
CA LYS A 106 -11.59 -9.80 -14.96
C LYS A 106 -12.21 -10.07 -13.58
N HIS A 107 -11.73 -9.37 -12.54
CA HIS A 107 -12.01 -9.75 -11.15
C HIS A 107 -12.88 -8.74 -10.39
N CYS A 108 -12.86 -7.44 -10.73
CA CYS A 108 -13.63 -6.45 -9.98
C CYS A 108 -15.12 -6.49 -10.34
N THR A 109 -15.97 -6.28 -9.34
CA THR A 109 -17.44 -6.23 -9.55
C THR A 109 -17.86 -5.02 -10.39
N PHE A 110 -17.15 -3.88 -10.26
CA PHE A 110 -17.40 -2.66 -11.05
C PHE A 110 -16.11 -2.12 -11.66
N PRO A 111 -15.58 -2.74 -12.74
CA PRO A 111 -14.25 -2.43 -13.27
C PRO A 111 -14.04 -0.97 -13.66
N MET A 112 -15.06 -0.28 -14.18
CA MET A 112 -14.94 1.11 -14.61
C MET A 112 -14.62 2.06 -13.44
N VAL A 113 -15.21 1.81 -12.27
CA VAL A 113 -14.94 2.60 -11.06
C VAL A 113 -13.52 2.36 -10.57
N GLU A 114 -13.10 1.10 -10.57
CA GLU A 114 -11.76 0.71 -10.13
C GLU A 114 -10.66 1.20 -11.09
N LYS A 115 -10.91 1.24 -12.41
CA LYS A 115 -9.99 1.85 -13.39
C LYS A 115 -9.76 3.34 -13.13
N LEU A 116 -10.78 4.08 -12.71
CA LEU A 116 -10.61 5.49 -12.32
C LEU A 116 -9.78 5.65 -11.04
N LYS A 117 -9.97 4.76 -10.05
CA LYS A 117 -9.13 4.73 -8.83
C LYS A 117 -7.68 4.42 -9.19
N LEU A 118 -7.45 3.41 -10.04
CA LEU A 118 -6.13 3.06 -10.55
C LEU A 118 -5.48 4.27 -11.23
N PHE A 119 -6.19 4.93 -12.16
CA PHE A 119 -5.66 6.08 -12.89
C PHE A 119 -5.20 7.22 -11.96
N LYS A 120 -6.01 7.56 -10.95
CA LYS A 120 -5.61 8.56 -9.93
C LYS A 120 -4.36 8.13 -9.17
N LEU A 121 -4.28 6.86 -8.81
CA LEU A 121 -3.15 6.28 -8.09
C LEU A 121 -1.88 6.27 -8.95
N VAL A 122 -1.97 5.98 -10.24
CA VAL A 122 -0.83 6.07 -11.18
C VAL A 122 -0.29 7.50 -11.24
N ILE A 123 -1.17 8.48 -11.45
CA ILE A 123 -0.77 9.90 -11.51
C ILE A 123 -0.15 10.33 -10.18
N PHE A 124 -0.72 9.91 -9.05
CA PHE A 124 -0.18 10.23 -7.74
C PHE A 124 1.25 9.72 -7.57
N ASN A 125 1.49 8.44 -7.89
CA ASN A 125 2.83 7.85 -7.78
C ASN A 125 3.84 8.51 -8.72
N PHE A 126 3.41 8.91 -9.92
CA PHE A 126 4.23 9.69 -10.84
C PHE A 126 4.65 11.03 -10.23
N ILE A 127 3.70 11.79 -9.66
CA ILE A 127 3.97 13.10 -9.06
C ILE A 127 4.84 12.98 -7.80
N THR A 128 4.58 11.96 -6.96
CA THR A 128 5.35 11.75 -5.73
C THR A 128 6.66 11.01 -5.96
N ARG A 129 6.96 10.63 -7.21
CA ARG A 129 8.11 9.81 -7.60
C ARG A 129 8.25 8.58 -6.71
N ASN A 130 7.21 7.75 -6.72
CA ASN A 130 7.22 6.45 -6.06
C ASN A 130 7.58 5.35 -7.07
N GLU A 131 8.86 5.05 -7.19
CA GLU A 131 9.37 4.00 -8.07
C GLU A 131 9.22 2.59 -7.48
N ASP A 132 8.87 2.45 -6.20
CA ASP A 132 8.74 1.13 -5.57
C ASP A 132 7.31 0.56 -5.67
N MET A 133 6.42 1.25 -6.39
CA MET A 133 5.02 0.85 -6.61
C MET A 133 4.88 -0.31 -7.62
N HIS A 134 5.47 -1.46 -7.30
CA HIS A 134 5.39 -2.68 -8.11
C HIS A 134 4.04 -3.40 -7.95
N LEU A 135 3.77 -4.43 -8.77
CA LEU A 135 2.49 -5.19 -8.75
C LEU A 135 2.02 -5.67 -7.37
N LYS A 136 2.92 -5.88 -6.43
CA LYS A 136 2.59 -6.33 -5.06
C LYS A 136 1.90 -5.27 -4.20
N ASN A 137 1.96 -4.00 -4.61
CA ASN A 137 1.31 -2.88 -3.93
C ASN A 137 -0.10 -2.64 -4.47
N PHE A 138 -0.51 -3.37 -5.51
CA PHE A 138 -1.89 -3.45 -5.98
C PHE A 138 -2.52 -4.74 -5.46
N THR A 139 -3.60 -4.61 -4.70
CA THR A 139 -4.36 -5.76 -4.20
C THR A 139 -5.85 -5.56 -4.40
N LEU A 140 -6.56 -6.67 -4.62
CA LEU A 140 -8.01 -6.70 -4.60
C LEU A 140 -8.48 -7.14 -3.22
N ILE A 141 -9.60 -6.60 -2.78
CA ILE A 141 -10.25 -6.92 -1.53
C ILE A 141 -11.71 -7.32 -1.76
N SER A 142 -12.14 -8.38 -1.07
CA SER A 142 -13.52 -8.87 -1.12
C SER A 142 -14.31 -8.39 0.09
N ARG A 143 -15.20 -7.41 -0.07
CA ARG A 143 -16.05 -6.86 1.01
C ARG A 143 -17.50 -6.78 0.56
N GLU A 144 -18.43 -7.12 1.45
CA GLU A 144 -19.87 -6.94 1.20
C GLU A 144 -20.34 -7.54 -0.14
N ASN A 145 -19.81 -8.73 -0.50
CA ASN A 145 -20.05 -9.43 -1.76
C ASN A 145 -19.59 -8.67 -3.03
N LYS A 146 -18.64 -7.75 -2.89
CA LYS A 146 -17.97 -7.05 -3.98
C LYS A 146 -16.47 -7.31 -3.95
N VAL A 147 -15.87 -7.38 -5.13
CA VAL A 147 -14.43 -7.37 -5.34
C VAL A 147 -14.05 -6.00 -5.88
N GLU A 148 -13.16 -5.32 -5.17
CA GLU A 148 -12.70 -3.96 -5.49
C GLU A 148 -11.21 -3.81 -5.18
N MET A 149 -10.57 -2.73 -5.61
CA MET A 149 -9.21 -2.42 -5.18
C MET A 149 -9.17 -2.15 -3.68
N SER A 150 -8.13 -2.61 -3.00
CA SER A 150 -7.88 -2.26 -1.62
C SER A 150 -7.60 -0.76 -1.47
N PRO A 151 -7.73 -0.21 -0.23
CA PRO A 151 -7.08 1.04 0.11
C PRO A 151 -5.60 1.02 -0.32
N ALA A 152 -5.09 2.15 -0.81
CA ALA A 152 -3.68 2.30 -1.12
C ALA A 152 -2.84 2.32 0.17
N TYR A 153 -1.69 1.67 0.12
CA TYR A 153 -0.74 1.53 1.21
C TYR A 153 0.68 1.47 0.63
N ASP A 154 1.70 1.61 1.47
CA ASP A 154 3.11 1.59 1.03
C ASP A 154 3.45 2.67 0.00
N LEU A 155 2.83 3.86 0.17
CA LEU A 155 3.12 5.02 -0.66
C LEU A 155 4.26 5.82 -0.02
N LEU A 156 5.37 5.97 -0.74
CA LEU A 156 6.53 6.73 -0.31
C LEU A 156 7.17 7.45 -1.50
N ASN A 157 7.83 8.58 -1.26
CA ASN A 157 8.65 9.22 -2.29
C ASN A 157 10.04 8.56 -2.28
N THR A 158 10.36 7.77 -3.31
CA THR A 158 11.65 7.05 -3.37
C THR A 158 12.80 8.02 -3.64
N THR A 159 12.57 9.10 -4.40
CA THR A 159 13.58 10.12 -4.73
C THR A 159 14.19 10.82 -3.51
N ILE A 160 13.44 10.95 -2.42
CA ILE A 160 13.96 11.53 -1.16
C ILE A 160 15.03 10.63 -0.52
N ILE A 161 14.92 9.31 -0.71
CA ILE A 161 15.74 8.30 -0.03
C ILE A 161 16.92 7.87 -0.91
N ILE A 162 16.65 7.66 -2.20
CA ILE A 162 17.62 7.26 -3.24
C ILE A 162 17.40 8.20 -4.42
N GLN A 163 18.46 8.62 -5.13
CA GLN A 163 18.31 9.38 -6.38
C GLN A 163 17.74 8.46 -7.47
N ALA A 164 16.44 8.24 -7.38
CA ALA A 164 15.53 7.66 -8.36
C ALA A 164 15.82 8.22 -9.76
N GLU A 165 16.07 7.34 -10.74
CA GLU A 165 16.27 7.71 -12.14
C GLU A 165 14.94 7.75 -12.91
N GLU A 166 13.93 7.00 -12.46
CA GLU A 166 12.62 6.83 -13.09
C GLU A 166 11.50 7.52 -12.28
N GLU A 167 10.37 7.82 -12.93
CA GLU A 167 9.25 8.52 -12.28
C GLU A 167 8.12 7.56 -11.84
N ILE A 168 8.06 6.33 -12.39
CA ILE A 168 7.06 5.29 -12.08
C ILE A 168 7.66 3.88 -12.14
N ALA A 169 7.16 2.99 -11.27
CA ALA A 169 7.60 1.60 -11.16
C ALA A 169 7.18 0.67 -12.32
N LEU A 170 6.06 0.99 -13.00
CA LEU A 170 5.50 0.16 -14.08
C LEU A 170 5.41 0.99 -15.37
N PRO A 171 5.89 0.48 -16.51
CA PRO A 171 5.80 1.19 -17.78
C PRO A 171 4.34 1.32 -18.26
N ILE A 172 4.08 2.40 -18.99
CA ILE A 172 2.85 2.62 -19.77
C ILE A 172 3.22 2.37 -21.24
N ARG A 173 2.50 1.48 -21.94
CA ARG A 173 2.86 0.90 -23.26
C ARG A 173 4.05 -0.08 -23.19
N GLY A 174 4.00 -0.99 -22.21
CA GLY A 174 4.91 -2.14 -22.13
C GLY A 174 4.48 -3.31 -22.99
#